data_AF-A0AB74LNV8-F1
#
_entry.id   AF-A0AB74LNV8-F1
#
_cell.length_a   1.000
_cell.length_b   1.000
_cell.length_c   1.000
_cell.angle_alpha   90.00
_cell.angle_beta   90.00
_cell.angle_gamma   90.00
#
_symmetry.space_group_name_H-M   'P 1'
#
loop_
_entity.id
_entity.type
_entity.pdbx_description
1 polymer ?
#
loop_
_entity_poly.entity_id
_entity_poly.type
_entity_poly.pdbx_seq_one_letter_code
_entity_poly.pdbx_strand_id
1 'polypeptide(L)'
;MGSNELQVVLGQLEVAASQSQGLGAQFAASATPPESGQPFQATTVAVSGINAAICCAAAEFATRTQATATGVAAAAAAYAHQEATAASEMAAVTQVTVV
;
A
#
# COMPACT_ATOMS: atom_id res chain seq x y z
N MET A 1 -21.94 -24.44 -4.97
CA MET A 1 -21.70 -23.18 -4.22
C MET A 1 -20.21 -23.12 -3.97
N GLY A 2 -19.49 -22.33 -4.77
CA GLY A 2 -18.02 -22.36 -4.84
C GLY A 2 -17.37 -21.73 -3.62
N SER A 3 -16.32 -22.37 -3.13
CA SER A 3 -15.46 -21.87 -2.07
C SER A 3 -14.63 -20.69 -2.61
N ASN A 4 -15.18 -19.48 -2.52
CA ASN A 4 -14.44 -18.23 -2.67
C ASN A 4 -13.97 -17.78 -1.28
N GLU A 5 -13.29 -18.67 -0.55
CA GLU A 5 -12.53 -18.24 0.61
C GLU A 5 -11.33 -17.46 0.08
N LEU A 6 -11.38 -16.12 0.23
CA LEU A 6 -10.28 -15.21 -0.05
C LEU A 6 -9.11 -15.56 0.88
N GLN A 7 -8.35 -16.59 0.52
CA GLN A 7 -7.14 -17.00 1.23
C GLN A 7 -6.08 -15.93 0.97
N VAL A 8 -5.90 -15.03 1.94
CA VAL A 8 -4.89 -13.97 1.86
C VAL A 8 -3.51 -14.61 1.95
N VAL A 9 -2.86 -14.76 0.80
CA VAL A 9 -1.49 -15.30 0.74
C VAL A 9 -0.53 -14.22 1.22
N LEU A 10 -0.11 -14.32 2.49
CA LEU A 10 0.77 -13.35 3.16
C LEU A 10 2.03 -13.01 2.35
N GLY A 11 2.65 -13.99 1.72
CA GLY A 11 3.83 -13.76 0.85
C GLY A 11 3.51 -12.92 -0.39
N GLN A 12 2.33 -13.06 -1.00
CA GLN A 12 1.93 -12.20 -2.12
C GLN A 12 1.62 -10.78 -1.68
N LEU A 13 1.13 -10.63 -0.45
CA LEU A 13 0.82 -9.34 0.15
C LEU A 13 2.08 -8.52 0.42
N GLU A 14 3.13 -9.15 0.92
CA GLU A 14 4.44 -8.54 1.16
C GLU A 14 5.12 -8.11 -0.15
N VAL A 15 5.01 -8.94 -1.19
CA VAL A 15 5.49 -8.60 -2.54
C VAL A 15 4.73 -7.40 -3.11
N ALA A 16 3.40 -7.38 -2.99
CA ALA A 16 2.57 -6.28 -3.45
C ALA A 16 2.87 -4.97 -2.68
N ALA A 17 3.11 -5.04 -1.37
CA ALA A 17 3.50 -3.90 -0.56
C ALA A 17 4.86 -3.34 -0.99
N SER A 18 5.85 -4.22 -1.17
CA SER A 18 7.21 -3.84 -1.61
C SER A 18 7.20 -3.19 -3.00
N GLN A 19 6.41 -3.74 -3.93
CA GLN A 19 6.25 -3.18 -5.27
C GLN A 19 5.60 -1.80 -5.25
N SER A 20 4.55 -1.64 -4.42
CA SER A 20 3.86 -0.37 -4.25
C SER A 20 4.78 0.72 -3.65
N GLN A 21 5.63 0.34 -2.70
CA GLN A 21 6.60 1.23 -2.07
C GLN A 21 7.71 1.66 -3.06
N GLY A 22 8.19 0.73 -3.89
CA GLY A 22 9.15 1.02 -4.96
C GLY A 22 8.59 1.94 -6.06
N LEU A 23 7.31 1.81 -6.40
CA LEU A 23 6.63 2.73 -7.31
C LEU A 23 6.50 4.13 -6.70
N GLY A 24 6.12 4.22 -5.42
CA GLY A 24 6.02 5.49 -4.70
C GLY A 24 7.36 6.26 -4.66
N ALA A 25 8.48 5.56 -4.46
CA ALA A 25 9.80 6.16 -4.48
C ALA A 25 10.19 6.70 -5.88
N GLN A 26 9.83 5.99 -6.95
CA GLN A 26 10.08 6.42 -8.33
C GLN A 26 9.28 7.67 -8.70
N PHE A 27 8.01 7.75 -8.26
CA PHE A 27 7.20 8.95 -8.46
C PHE A 27 7.71 10.16 -7.66
N ALA A 28 8.18 9.95 -6.43
CA ALA A 28 8.80 11.01 -5.63
C ALA A 28 10.08 11.55 -6.28
N ALA A 29 10.93 10.68 -6.83
CA ALA A 29 12.16 11.08 -7.50
C ALA A 29 11.93 11.88 -8.79
N SER A 30 10.82 11.58 -9.50
CA SER A 30 10.44 12.25 -10.75
C SER A 30 9.61 13.52 -10.55
N ALA A 31 9.25 13.87 -9.30
CA ALA A 31 8.45 15.05 -8.98
C ALA A 31 9.23 16.38 -9.05
N THR A 32 10.51 16.37 -9.40
CA THR A 32 11.30 17.60 -9.53
C THR A 32 11.03 18.26 -10.89
N PRO A 33 10.44 19.47 -10.94
CA PRO A 33 10.15 20.15 -12.21
C PRO A 33 11.46 20.50 -12.96
N PRO A 34 11.50 20.41 -14.30
CA PRO A 34 12.60 20.97 -15.08
C PRO A 34 12.62 22.51 -15.01
N GLU A 35 13.80 23.11 -15.19
CA GLU A 35 13.93 24.58 -15.26
C GLU A 35 13.07 25.17 -16.39
N SER A 36 12.32 26.22 -16.09
CA SER A 36 11.43 26.88 -17.06
C SER A 36 12.23 27.71 -18.08
N GLY A 37 12.10 27.39 -19.37
CA GLY A 37 12.76 28.12 -20.47
C GLY A 37 12.21 29.53 -20.73
N GLN A 38 12.91 30.33 -21.56
CA GLN A 38 12.60 31.75 -21.80
C GLN A 38 11.16 31.98 -22.32
N PRO A 39 10.42 32.97 -21.79
CA PRO A 39 8.97 32.91 -21.82
C PRO A 39 8.28 33.79 -22.88
N PHE A 40 7.23 33.23 -23.48
CA PHE A 40 5.96 33.96 -23.61
C PHE A 40 5.23 33.76 -22.27
N GLN A 41 5.23 34.79 -21.42
CA GLN A 41 4.97 34.71 -19.96
C GLN A 41 3.71 33.93 -19.55
N ALA A 42 2.61 34.04 -20.30
CA ALA A 42 1.36 33.34 -19.98
C ALA A 42 1.47 31.80 -20.14
N THR A 43 2.13 31.33 -21.20
CA THR A 43 2.29 29.89 -21.47
C THR A 43 3.23 29.25 -20.45
N THR A 44 4.32 29.92 -20.08
CA THR A 44 5.25 29.43 -19.05
C THR A 44 4.56 29.29 -17.70
N VAL A 45 3.81 30.32 -17.26
CA VAL A 45 3.06 30.25 -15.99
C VAL A 45 2.05 29.10 -16.00
N ALA A 46 1.33 28.90 -17.12
CA ALA A 46 0.37 27.80 -17.26
C ALA A 46 1.04 26.42 -17.17
N VAL A 47 2.17 26.21 -17.87
CA VAL A 47 2.91 24.94 -17.84
C VAL A 47 3.48 24.66 -16.45
N SER A 48 4.08 25.66 -15.80
CA SER A 48 4.59 25.50 -14.42
C SER A 48 3.47 25.19 -13.44
N GLY A 49 2.28 25.79 -13.59
CA GLY A 49 1.10 25.48 -12.78
C GLY A 49 0.59 24.06 -12.97
N ILE A 50 0.51 23.58 -14.22
CA ILE A 50 0.12 22.19 -14.52
C ILE A 50 1.14 21.22 -13.93
N ASN A 51 2.44 21.50 -14.07
CA ASN A 51 3.47 20.66 -13.50
C ASN A 51 3.34 20.57 -11.97
N ALA A 52 3.12 21.69 -11.28
CA ALA A 52 2.90 21.71 -9.83
C ALA A 52 1.68 20.87 -9.41
N ALA A 53 0.58 20.94 -10.18
CA ALA A 53 -0.61 20.13 -9.92
C ALA A 53 -0.33 18.62 -10.09
N ILE A 54 0.43 18.23 -11.11
CA ILE A 54 0.84 16.83 -11.33
C ILE A 54 1.71 16.33 -10.17
N CYS A 55 2.70 17.13 -9.73
CA CYS A 55 3.54 16.77 -8.59
C CYS A 55 2.73 16.61 -7.30
N CYS A 56 1.74 17.49 -7.07
CA CYS A 56 0.84 17.39 -5.92
C CYS A 56 -0.01 16.11 -5.97
N ALA A 57 -0.62 15.80 -7.13
CA ALA A 57 -1.39 14.58 -7.30
C ALA A 57 -0.54 13.31 -7.14
N ALA A 58 0.70 13.32 -7.63
CA ALA A 58 1.65 12.22 -7.46
C ALA A 58 2.01 12.02 -5.97
N ALA A 59 2.22 13.10 -5.23
CA ALA A 59 2.48 13.04 -3.79
C ALA A 59 1.27 12.46 -3.02
N GLU A 60 0.05 12.94 -3.30
CA GLU A 60 -1.17 12.38 -2.69
C GLU A 60 -1.32 10.88 -3.00
N PHE A 61 -1.08 10.49 -4.24
CA PHE A 61 -1.15 9.10 -4.66
C PHE A 61 -0.13 8.24 -3.91
N ALA A 62 1.12 8.71 -3.78
CA ALA A 62 2.15 8.05 -3.01
C ALA A 62 1.75 7.90 -1.53
N THR A 63 1.19 8.93 -0.91
CA THR A 63 0.69 8.88 0.48
C THR A 63 -0.43 7.85 0.64
N ARG A 64 -1.44 7.84 -0.25
CA ARG A 64 -2.53 6.86 -0.21
C ARG A 64 -2.01 5.43 -0.40
N THR A 65 -1.03 5.26 -1.27
CA THR A 65 -0.37 3.96 -1.52
C THR A 65 0.36 3.46 -0.27
N GLN A 66 1.12 4.33 0.40
CA GLN A 66 1.80 3.98 1.65
C GLN A 66 0.81 3.63 2.76
N ALA A 67 -0.24 4.44 2.94
CA ALA A 67 -1.29 4.16 3.94
C ALA A 67 -1.96 2.80 3.70
N THR A 68 -2.21 2.46 2.43
CA THR A 68 -2.77 1.16 2.05
C THR A 68 -1.81 0.03 2.38
N ALA A 69 -0.53 0.16 2.02
CA ALA A 69 0.49 -0.85 2.33
C ALA A 69 0.62 -1.08 3.84
N THR A 70 0.62 -0.02 4.65
CA THR A 70 0.65 -0.12 6.12
C THR A 70 -0.60 -0.80 6.66
N GLY A 71 -1.79 -0.43 6.20
CA GLY A 71 -3.05 -1.05 6.65
C GLY A 71 -3.11 -2.55 6.30
N VAL A 72 -2.63 -2.89 5.11
CA VAL A 72 -2.52 -4.26 4.62
C VAL A 72 -1.55 -5.09 5.48
N ALA A 73 -0.37 -4.56 5.81
CA ALA A 73 0.60 -5.22 6.68
C ALA A 73 0.05 -5.43 8.11
N ALA A 74 -0.67 -4.45 8.65
CA ALA A 74 -1.31 -4.56 9.96
C ALA A 74 -2.40 -5.65 9.97
N ALA A 75 -3.23 -5.71 8.91
CA ALA A 75 -4.25 -6.74 8.77
C ALA A 75 -3.63 -8.15 8.69
N ALA A 76 -2.55 -8.31 7.93
CA ALA A 76 -1.79 -9.55 7.86
C ALA A 76 -1.30 -10.03 9.24
N ALA A 77 -0.69 -9.14 10.01
CA ALA A 77 -0.23 -9.46 11.37
C ALA A 77 -1.40 -9.85 12.29
N ALA A 78 -2.53 -9.15 12.19
CA ALA A 78 -3.73 -9.45 12.97
C ALA A 78 -4.33 -10.82 12.60
N TYR A 79 -4.36 -11.20 11.33
CA TYR A 79 -4.81 -12.53 10.91
C TYR A 79 -3.88 -13.63 11.41
N ALA A 80 -2.57 -13.46 11.28
CA ALA A 80 -1.60 -14.43 11.80
C ALA A 80 -1.74 -14.64 13.32
N HIS A 81 -1.99 -13.55 14.06
CA HIS A 81 -2.23 -13.64 15.50
C HIS A 81 -3.53 -14.39 15.83
N GLN A 82 -4.62 -14.09 15.13
CA GLN A 82 -5.91 -14.80 15.32
C GLN A 82 -5.79 -16.29 15.03
N GLU A 83 -5.10 -16.67 13.96
CA GLU A 83 -4.88 -18.07 13.60
C GLU A 83 -4.08 -18.81 14.68
N ALA A 84 -3.03 -18.18 15.23
CA ALA A 84 -2.23 -18.75 16.30
C ALA A 84 -3.04 -18.93 17.59
N THR A 85 -3.89 -17.96 17.94
CA THR A 85 -4.81 -18.06 19.07
C THR A 85 -5.84 -19.16 18.86
N ALA A 86 -6.50 -19.20 17.70
CA ALA A 86 -7.49 -20.22 17.36
C ALA A 86 -6.88 -21.64 17.39
N ALA A 87 -5.68 -21.82 16.85
CA ALA A 87 -4.96 -23.09 16.91
C ALA A 87 -4.68 -23.52 18.37
N SER A 88 -4.31 -22.57 19.23
CA SER A 88 -4.05 -22.83 20.66
C SER A 88 -5.33 -23.20 21.41
N GLU A 89 -6.43 -22.50 21.15
CA GLU A 89 -7.75 -22.79 21.73
C GLU A 89 -8.28 -24.16 21.28
N MET A 90 -8.16 -24.49 20.00
CA MET A 90 -8.54 -25.80 19.46
C MET A 90 -7.72 -26.93 20.07
N ALA A 91 -6.41 -26.74 20.26
CA ALA A 91 -5.56 -27.71 20.94
C ALA A 91 -6.01 -27.94 22.39
N ALA A 92 -6.38 -26.88 23.12
CA ALA A 92 -6.89 -26.97 24.47
C ALA A 92 -8.23 -27.74 24.55
N VAL A 93 -9.15 -27.53 23.59
CA VAL A 93 -10.41 -28.30 23.49
C VAL A 93 -10.13 -29.79 23.29
N THR A 94 -9.17 -30.14 22.41
CA THR A 94 -8.82 -31.56 22.19
C THR A 94 -8.19 -32.26 23.40
N GLN A 95 -7.65 -31.51 24.37
CA GLN A 95 -7.14 -32.05 25.63
C GLN A 95 -8.24 -32.30 26.67
N VAL A 96 -9.44 -31.74 26.51
CA VAL A 96 -10.56 -32.01 27.42
C VAL A 96 -11.05 -33.44 27.18
N THR A 97 -10.60 -34.36 28.03
CA THR A 97 -11.12 -35.72 28.05
C THR A 97 -12.47 -35.70 28.78
N VAL A 98 -13.56 -36.00 28.08
CA VAL A 98 -14.89 -36.15 28.71
C VAL A 98 -14.84 -37.38 29.60
N VAL A 99 -15.03 -37.19 30.91
CA VAL A 99 -15.05 -38.24 31.94
C VAL A 99 -16.49 -38.71 32.17
#